data_AF-A0A1H5HUR6-F1
#
_entry.id   AF-A0A1H5HUR6-F1
#
_cell.length_a   1.000
_cell.length_b   1.000
_cell.length_c   1.000
_cell.angle_alpha   90.00
_cell.angle_beta   90.00
_cell.angle_gamma   90.00
#
_symmetry.space_group_name_H-M   'P 1'
#
loop_
_entity.id
_entity.type
_entity.pdbx_description
1 polymer ?
#
loop_
_entity_poly.entity_id
_entity_poly.type
_entity_poly.pdbx_seq_one_letter_code
_entity_poly.pdbx_strand_id
1 'polypeptide(L)'
;MAATSGTSGSSGDYSATSLSPAGSWSTSANTGAFTYSYPITVPPAVGGASPSVTLSYDSSSQDARTEGTNNQSSWLGDGWSMADSYIERTYKPCSDDSSSGAPKGDGDECWAGQILTLSLNGASTDIVYDDATKTFRPTSDDSTTKIEDLTGASNGTANGEYFKVTEGGVQYFFGLNHLPGWSSSKDETKSAWTVPVYHAHSGVSACPDSTDFASTTCTLGYRFNLDYAVDTHNNATAWYYTPETGYYGADMKDTAVAYTRGGTLARIDYGMTSSTIYSGTAPEQVVFNTAERCISGTPSGNTCADSQFTPSNASYWPDVPVDLNCTSSGASCTNHGPNFWSRKRLTSIITQIQTNGATQQVDRYTFTQSFPDGGDHAPTLWLDSIQRTGLDTLGGATGSISTPAVNFDPPLQLPNRVGTIPQMPLMYHDRIQTVTSETDAQTTVTYDRPDCSKAPASDPNDPTDAAAQSFASTNTLSCFPVYWTPYGQPSPWMDWFYKYKVSSVVTEDTHNSYQDGTEPKLETDYDYKGNPGWHYDDDEVVKAKTGPGASSVVTPRWTSPPATRLSSMKRMAPRSMTRRR
;
A
#
# COMPACT_ATOMS: atom_id res chain seq x y z
N MET A 1 -46.57 -16.73 -36.80
CA MET A 1 -45.50 -17.67 -36.41
C MET A 1 -44.52 -16.89 -35.57
N ALA A 2 -44.39 -17.23 -34.28
CA ALA A 2 -43.49 -16.59 -33.35
C ALA A 2 -42.09 -17.21 -33.51
N ALA A 3 -41.07 -16.37 -33.71
CA ALA A 3 -39.68 -16.79 -33.60
C ALA A 3 -39.30 -16.77 -32.12
N THR A 4 -39.07 -17.94 -31.55
CA THR A 4 -38.50 -18.12 -30.21
C THR A 4 -37.02 -17.71 -30.24
N SER A 5 -36.66 -16.66 -29.51
CA SER A 5 -35.26 -16.29 -29.24
C SER A 5 -34.61 -17.36 -28.36
N GLY A 6 -33.53 -17.99 -28.85
CA GLY A 6 -32.68 -18.88 -28.06
C GLY A 6 -31.84 -18.12 -27.02
N THR A 7 -31.36 -18.83 -26.01
CA THR A 7 -30.65 -18.30 -24.82
C THR A 7 -29.21 -17.85 -25.08
N SER A 8 -28.75 -17.77 -26.34
CA SER A 8 -27.44 -17.23 -26.69
C SER A 8 -27.47 -16.59 -28.09
N GLY A 9 -26.86 -15.41 -28.21
CA GLY A 9 -26.76 -14.66 -29.46
C GLY A 9 -25.59 -13.67 -29.46
N SER A 10 -25.36 -13.01 -30.60
CA SER A 10 -24.27 -12.05 -30.80
C SER A 10 -24.36 -10.75 -29.97
N SER A 11 -25.37 -10.63 -29.10
CA SER A 11 -25.57 -9.52 -28.15
C SER A 11 -25.46 -9.95 -26.69
N GLY A 12 -24.94 -11.14 -26.41
CA GLY A 12 -24.69 -11.61 -25.05
C GLY A 12 -25.61 -12.74 -24.60
N ASP A 13 -25.18 -13.39 -23.53
CA ASP A 13 -25.82 -14.53 -22.88
C ASP A 13 -26.76 -14.04 -21.77
N TYR A 14 -28.05 -14.33 -21.90
CA TYR A 14 -29.09 -13.96 -20.93
C TYR A 14 -29.33 -15.04 -19.86
N SER A 15 -28.45 -16.05 -19.76
CA SER A 15 -28.56 -17.15 -18.77
C SER A 15 -27.68 -16.97 -17.53
N ALA A 16 -26.88 -15.91 -17.43
CA ALA A 16 -26.15 -15.54 -16.22
C ALA A 16 -26.87 -14.42 -15.45
N THR A 17 -27.13 -14.62 -14.16
CA THR A 17 -27.60 -13.55 -13.27
C THR A 17 -26.54 -12.44 -13.23
N SER A 18 -26.89 -11.26 -13.75
CA SER A 18 -26.00 -10.16 -14.12
C SER A 18 -25.50 -9.28 -12.97
N LEU A 19 -25.47 -9.79 -11.73
CA LEU A 19 -24.94 -9.05 -10.58
C LEU A 19 -23.66 -9.74 -10.12
N SER A 20 -22.55 -9.39 -10.77
CA SER A 20 -21.24 -9.48 -10.13
C SER A 20 -21.26 -8.51 -8.94
N PRO A 21 -20.97 -8.94 -7.70
CA PRO A 21 -20.77 -7.99 -6.61
C PRO A 21 -19.69 -6.97 -7.02
N ALA A 22 -19.83 -5.71 -6.57
CA ALA A 22 -18.90 -4.62 -6.91
C ALA A 22 -17.47 -4.86 -6.38
N GLY A 23 -17.28 -5.84 -5.49
CA GLY A 23 -15.98 -6.35 -5.09
C GLY A 23 -15.98 -7.87 -4.97
N SER A 24 -14.80 -8.45 -4.83
CA SER A 24 -14.63 -9.89 -4.68
C SER A 24 -13.68 -10.18 -3.53
N TRP A 25 -13.89 -11.30 -2.85
CA TRP A 25 -13.02 -11.74 -1.78
C TRP A 25 -12.33 -13.05 -2.13
N SER A 26 -11.17 -13.26 -1.52
CA SER A 26 -10.44 -14.51 -1.59
C SER A 26 -9.70 -14.79 -0.28
N THR A 27 -9.11 -15.97 -0.19
CA THR A 27 -8.15 -16.29 0.86
C THR A 27 -6.85 -16.69 0.20
N SER A 28 -5.75 -16.05 0.59
CA SER A 28 -4.44 -16.42 0.09
C SER A 28 -4.07 -17.81 0.62
N ALA A 29 -3.98 -18.80 -0.27
CA ALA A 29 -3.72 -20.19 0.11
C ALA A 29 -2.37 -20.36 0.86
N ASN A 30 -1.42 -19.44 0.64
CA ASN A 30 -0.09 -19.49 1.24
C ASN A 30 0.03 -18.72 2.55
N THR A 31 -0.87 -17.77 2.86
CA THR A 31 -0.75 -16.96 4.09
C THR A 31 -1.97 -17.09 4.99
N GLY A 32 -3.08 -17.62 4.47
CA GLY A 32 -4.38 -17.62 5.12
C GLY A 32 -5.01 -16.25 5.23
N ALA A 33 -4.48 -15.23 4.56
CA ALA A 33 -4.99 -13.87 4.64
C ALA A 33 -6.36 -13.73 3.96
N PHE A 34 -7.26 -12.94 4.55
CA PHE A 34 -8.45 -12.47 3.85
C PHE A 34 -8.04 -11.35 2.89
N THR A 35 -8.43 -11.47 1.63
CA THR A 35 -8.25 -10.41 0.65
C THR A 35 -9.59 -9.95 0.10
N TYR A 36 -9.72 -8.66 -0.15
CA TYR A 36 -10.89 -8.07 -0.81
C TYR A 36 -10.44 -7.11 -1.91
N SER A 37 -11.01 -7.22 -3.09
CA SER A 37 -10.68 -6.37 -4.24
C SER A 37 -11.92 -5.64 -4.72
N TYR A 38 -11.82 -4.31 -4.83
CA TYR A 38 -12.86 -3.44 -5.39
C TYR A 38 -12.31 -2.72 -6.63
N PRO A 39 -12.65 -3.16 -7.85
CA PRO A 39 -12.23 -2.49 -9.07
C PRO A 39 -12.99 -1.17 -9.26
N ILE A 40 -12.28 -0.13 -9.66
CA ILE A 40 -12.88 1.11 -10.14
C ILE A 40 -13.15 0.95 -11.63
N THR A 41 -14.42 1.04 -12.02
CA THR A 41 -14.77 1.04 -13.45
C THR A 41 -14.32 2.36 -14.07
N VAL A 42 -13.39 2.29 -15.02
CA VAL A 42 -12.91 3.44 -15.79
C VAL A 42 -13.48 3.39 -17.22
N PRO A 43 -13.71 4.55 -17.87
CA PRO A 43 -14.05 4.59 -19.28
C PRO A 43 -13.05 3.81 -20.16
N PRO A 44 -13.53 3.16 -21.23
CA PRO A 44 -12.64 2.61 -22.24
C PRO A 44 -11.79 3.72 -22.87
N ALA A 45 -10.50 3.46 -23.06
CA ALA A 45 -9.61 4.38 -23.74
C ALA A 45 -10.01 4.52 -25.23
N VAL A 46 -9.97 5.75 -25.76
CA VAL A 46 -10.13 5.97 -27.22
C VAL A 46 -8.98 5.33 -28.02
N GLY A 47 -7.81 5.20 -27.41
CA GLY A 47 -6.65 4.49 -27.95
C GLY A 47 -5.78 3.90 -26.84
N GLY A 48 -5.26 2.68 -27.06
CA GLY A 48 -4.46 1.96 -26.08
C GLY A 48 -5.30 1.24 -25.02
N ALA A 49 -4.67 0.88 -23.91
CA ALA A 49 -5.32 0.24 -22.77
C ALA A 49 -5.78 1.27 -21.73
N SER A 50 -6.95 1.05 -21.13
CA SER A 50 -7.36 1.81 -19.95
C SER A 50 -6.50 1.42 -18.73
N PRO A 51 -6.19 2.37 -17.83
CA PRO A 51 -5.47 2.07 -16.61
C PRO A 51 -6.30 1.14 -15.70
N SER A 52 -5.64 0.20 -15.02
CA SER A 52 -6.26 -0.59 -13.96
C SER A 52 -6.21 0.19 -12.65
N VAL A 53 -7.37 0.47 -12.06
CA VAL A 53 -7.48 1.10 -10.74
C VAL A 53 -8.28 0.16 -9.85
N THR A 54 -7.63 -0.44 -8.86
CA THR A 54 -8.25 -1.42 -7.95
C THR A 54 -7.85 -1.10 -6.51
N LEU A 55 -8.83 -1.11 -5.62
CA LEU A 55 -8.61 -1.02 -4.18
C LEU A 55 -8.47 -2.44 -3.65
N SER A 56 -7.41 -2.72 -2.90
CA SER A 56 -7.10 -4.07 -2.41
C SER A 56 -6.91 -4.06 -0.90
N TYR A 57 -7.66 -4.89 -0.20
CA TYR A 57 -7.48 -5.19 1.21
C TYR A 57 -6.70 -6.49 1.37
N ASP A 58 -5.77 -6.53 2.32
CA ASP A 58 -5.08 -7.75 2.77
C ASP A 58 -4.95 -7.74 4.30
N SER A 59 -5.61 -8.69 4.98
CA SER A 59 -5.58 -8.80 6.45
C SER A 59 -4.18 -9.07 7.01
N SER A 60 -3.30 -9.69 6.23
CA SER A 60 -1.95 -10.03 6.67
C SER A 60 -0.99 -8.86 6.73
N SER A 61 -1.30 -7.77 6.04
CA SER A 61 -0.56 -6.51 6.16
C SER A 61 -0.59 -5.93 7.58
N GLN A 62 -1.52 -6.40 8.41
CA GLN A 62 -1.66 -6.00 9.80
C GLN A 62 -0.81 -6.85 10.73
N ASP A 63 -0.59 -8.14 10.45
CA ASP A 63 -0.01 -9.11 11.41
C ASP A 63 1.41 -8.77 11.90
N ALA A 64 2.22 -8.10 11.07
CA ALA A 64 3.63 -7.82 11.34
C ALA A 64 3.92 -6.35 11.71
N ARG A 65 2.88 -5.53 11.92
CA ARG A 65 3.07 -4.13 12.30
C ARG A 65 3.56 -4.01 13.73
N THR A 66 4.59 -3.19 13.93
CA THR A 66 5.22 -2.93 15.24
C THR A 66 5.48 -1.43 15.42
N GLU A 67 5.86 -1.02 16.64
CA GLU A 67 6.31 0.37 16.92
C GLU A 67 7.50 0.81 16.05
N GLY A 68 8.30 -0.11 15.52
CA GLY A 68 9.47 0.19 14.67
C GLY A 68 9.17 0.29 13.18
N THR A 69 7.92 0.10 12.75
CA THR A 69 7.49 0.21 11.34
C THR A 69 6.66 1.48 11.15
N ASN A 70 6.57 1.98 9.90
CA ASN A 70 5.62 3.05 9.61
C ASN A 70 4.19 2.53 9.82
N ASN A 71 3.61 2.89 10.96
CA ASN A 71 2.29 2.40 11.37
C ASN A 71 1.15 3.30 10.88
N GLN A 72 1.44 4.34 10.09
CA GLN A 72 0.38 5.11 9.44
C GLN A 72 -0.26 4.27 8.33
N SER A 73 -1.58 4.12 8.37
CA SER A 73 -2.30 3.38 7.34
C SER A 73 -2.15 4.05 5.97
N SER A 74 -2.47 3.32 4.90
CA SER A 74 -2.62 3.94 3.59
C SER A 74 -3.67 5.05 3.63
N TRP A 75 -3.67 5.92 2.63
CA TRP A 75 -4.69 6.98 2.45
C TRP A 75 -6.13 6.47 2.33
N LEU A 76 -6.36 5.17 2.15
CA LEU A 76 -7.69 4.54 2.19
C LEU A 76 -8.06 4.05 3.59
N GLY A 77 -7.08 3.52 4.33
CA GLY A 77 -7.26 2.99 5.66
C GLY A 77 -6.42 1.73 5.91
N ASP A 78 -6.53 1.17 7.11
CA ASP A 78 -5.78 -0.01 7.50
C ASP A 78 -6.16 -1.25 6.69
N GLY A 79 -5.13 -2.01 6.31
CA GLY A 79 -5.23 -3.16 5.43
C GLY A 79 -5.51 -2.85 3.96
N TRP A 80 -5.93 -1.63 3.63
CA TRP A 80 -6.20 -1.19 2.27
C TRP A 80 -4.96 -0.66 1.57
N SER A 81 -4.90 -0.90 0.26
CA SER A 81 -3.87 -0.40 -0.64
C SER A 81 -4.48 -0.12 -2.01
N MET A 82 -3.75 0.67 -2.80
CA MET A 82 -3.92 0.75 -4.24
C MET A 82 -2.59 0.36 -4.86
N ALA A 83 -2.62 -0.24 -6.05
CA ALA A 83 -1.40 -0.60 -6.74
C ALA A 83 -0.62 0.66 -7.14
N ASP A 84 0.46 0.95 -6.41
CA ASP A 84 1.42 1.98 -6.76
C ASP A 84 2.52 1.37 -7.64
N SER A 85 2.89 2.06 -8.71
CA SER A 85 4.04 1.69 -9.54
C SER A 85 5.16 2.70 -9.34
N TYR A 86 6.32 2.23 -8.91
CA TYR A 86 7.47 3.06 -8.59
C TYR A 86 8.77 2.26 -8.67
N ILE A 87 9.89 2.97 -8.78
CA ILE A 87 11.20 2.48 -8.40
C ILE A 87 11.60 3.24 -7.12
N GLU A 88 11.94 2.53 -6.07
CA GLU A 88 12.36 3.12 -4.80
C GLU A 88 13.82 2.77 -4.54
N ARG A 89 14.59 3.76 -4.10
CA ARG A 89 15.99 3.66 -3.75
C ARG A 89 16.12 3.67 -2.25
N THR A 90 16.82 2.67 -1.74
CA THR A 90 17.05 2.53 -0.31
C THR A 90 18.34 3.23 0.10
N TYR A 91 18.23 4.15 1.05
CA TYR A 91 19.35 4.77 1.74
C TYR A 91 19.53 4.17 3.12
N LYS A 92 20.61 4.54 3.79
CA LYS A 92 20.92 4.08 5.13
C LYS A 92 21.08 5.29 6.06
N PRO A 93 20.56 5.26 7.30
CA PRO A 93 20.84 6.30 8.28
C PRO A 93 22.35 6.49 8.49
N CYS A 94 22.83 7.73 8.43
CA CYS A 94 24.24 8.08 8.59
C CYS A 94 24.79 7.67 9.96
N SER A 95 23.98 7.69 11.02
CA SER A 95 24.36 7.18 12.34
C SER A 95 24.67 5.68 12.37
N ASP A 96 24.17 4.90 11.41
CA ASP A 96 24.47 3.48 11.25
C ASP A 96 25.65 3.21 10.29
N ASP A 97 26.21 4.25 9.69
CA ASP A 97 27.37 4.19 8.80
C ASP A 97 28.61 4.81 9.45
N SER A 98 29.53 3.95 9.92
CA SER A 98 30.78 4.40 10.54
C SER A 98 31.74 5.12 9.58
N SER A 99 31.58 4.99 8.27
CA SER A 99 32.38 5.68 7.25
C SER A 99 31.90 7.08 6.93
N SER A 100 30.66 7.43 7.29
CA SER A 100 30.05 8.72 6.95
C SER A 100 30.77 9.92 7.56
N GLY A 101 31.45 9.73 8.71
CA GLY A 101 31.96 10.85 9.51
C GLY A 101 30.87 11.70 10.16
N ALA A 102 29.62 11.21 10.16
CA ALA A 102 28.47 11.92 10.70
C ALA A 102 28.58 12.13 12.23
N PRO A 103 28.01 13.24 12.76
CA PRO A 103 27.80 13.41 14.20
C PRO A 103 27.09 12.21 14.85
N LYS A 104 27.33 11.99 16.14
CA LYS A 104 26.64 10.93 16.88
C LYS A 104 25.14 11.24 16.96
N GLY A 105 24.31 10.28 16.53
CA GLY A 105 22.85 10.39 16.58
C GLY A 105 22.24 11.07 15.34
N ASP A 106 23.04 11.28 14.30
CA ASP A 106 22.58 11.86 13.04
C ASP A 106 21.61 10.93 12.29
N GLY A 107 20.41 11.44 12.01
CA GLY A 107 19.35 10.73 11.30
C GLY A 107 19.33 11.03 9.80
N ASP A 108 20.31 11.76 9.25
CA ASP A 108 20.45 11.98 7.80
C ASP A 108 20.57 10.68 7.03
N GLU A 109 20.21 10.72 5.75
CA GLU A 109 20.37 9.60 4.83
C GLU A 109 21.76 9.61 4.19
N CYS A 110 22.45 8.49 4.26
CA CYS A 110 23.75 8.27 3.66
C CYS A 110 23.62 7.34 2.46
N TRP A 111 24.42 7.60 1.43
CA TRP A 111 24.48 6.75 0.25
C TRP A 111 24.91 5.33 0.62
N ALA A 112 24.04 4.35 0.37
CA ALA A 112 24.26 2.94 0.68
C ALA A 112 24.68 2.10 -0.53
N GLY A 113 24.67 2.68 -1.74
CA GLY A 113 24.91 1.97 -2.99
C GLY A 113 23.68 1.91 -3.89
N GLN A 114 23.74 1.03 -4.89
CA GLN A 114 22.70 0.86 -5.90
C GLN A 114 21.63 -0.14 -5.44
N ILE A 115 20.92 0.21 -4.36
CA ILE A 115 19.90 -0.64 -3.74
C ILE A 115 18.53 -0.10 -4.13
N LEU A 116 17.82 -0.85 -4.96
CA LEU A 116 16.58 -0.41 -5.60
C LEU A 116 15.55 -1.54 -5.64
N THR A 117 14.28 -1.18 -5.52
CA THR A 117 13.15 -2.10 -5.69
C THR A 117 12.18 -1.54 -6.73
N LEU A 118 11.71 -2.39 -7.64
CA LEU A 118 10.68 -2.10 -8.63
C LEU A 118 9.33 -2.61 -8.14
N SER A 119 8.35 -1.71 -8.03
CA SER A 119 6.92 -2.05 -8.00
C SER A 119 6.29 -1.73 -9.35
N LEU A 120 5.77 -2.73 -10.04
CA LEU A 120 5.08 -2.56 -11.32
C LEU A 120 4.00 -3.63 -11.48
N ASN A 121 2.81 -3.23 -11.95
CA ASN A 121 1.69 -4.13 -12.21
C ASN A 121 1.27 -4.99 -11.00
N GLY A 122 1.48 -4.48 -9.77
CA GLY A 122 1.16 -5.18 -8.52
C GLY A 122 2.19 -6.25 -8.10
N ALA A 123 3.32 -6.36 -8.80
CA ALA A 123 4.46 -7.16 -8.39
C ALA A 123 5.59 -6.25 -7.86
N SER A 124 6.24 -6.69 -6.78
CA SER A 124 7.46 -6.06 -6.26
C SER A 124 8.66 -6.97 -6.55
N THR A 125 9.78 -6.41 -6.99
CA THR A 125 11.00 -7.15 -7.32
C THR A 125 12.22 -6.28 -7.07
N ASP A 126 13.21 -6.83 -6.36
CA ASP A 126 14.48 -6.15 -6.16
C ASP A 126 15.25 -6.03 -7.48
N ILE A 127 16.01 -4.95 -7.60
CA ILE A 127 16.86 -4.67 -8.75
C ILE A 127 18.31 -4.93 -8.35
N VAL A 128 18.92 -5.87 -9.03
CA VAL A 128 20.34 -6.20 -8.91
C VAL A 128 21.16 -5.29 -9.81
N TYR A 129 22.16 -4.64 -9.21
CA TYR A 129 23.15 -3.84 -9.92
C TYR A 129 24.42 -4.66 -10.19
N ASP A 130 24.79 -4.80 -11.47
CA ASP A 130 26.06 -5.39 -11.87
C ASP A 130 27.14 -4.30 -11.98
N ASP A 131 28.05 -4.28 -11.01
CA ASP A 131 29.13 -3.29 -10.96
C ASP A 131 30.12 -3.37 -12.14
N ALA A 132 30.31 -4.54 -12.75
CA ALA A 132 31.25 -4.71 -13.86
C ALA A 132 30.68 -4.15 -15.17
N THR A 133 29.39 -4.38 -15.43
CA THR A 133 28.72 -3.92 -16.65
C THR A 133 27.98 -2.60 -16.47
N LYS A 134 27.81 -2.14 -15.22
CA LYS A 134 27.03 -0.97 -14.82
C LYS A 134 25.57 -1.08 -15.30
N THR A 135 24.99 -2.28 -15.19
CA THR A 135 23.62 -2.58 -15.63
C THR A 135 22.72 -2.99 -14.48
N PHE A 136 21.41 -2.78 -14.66
CA PHE A 136 20.36 -3.11 -13.70
C PHE A 136 19.51 -4.26 -14.23
N ARG A 137 19.21 -5.23 -13.38
CA ARG A 137 18.38 -6.40 -13.71
C ARG A 137 17.43 -6.71 -12.57
N PRO A 138 16.20 -7.17 -12.82
CA PRO A 138 15.38 -7.70 -11.75
C PRO A 138 16.00 -8.98 -11.19
N THR A 139 15.83 -9.25 -9.89
CA THR A 139 16.29 -10.49 -9.25
C THR A 139 15.64 -11.72 -9.88
N SER A 140 14.36 -11.60 -10.25
CA SER A 140 13.70 -12.55 -11.14
C SER A 140 13.94 -12.13 -12.59
N ASP A 141 15.16 -12.39 -13.09
CA ASP A 141 15.56 -12.06 -14.48
C ASP A 141 14.79 -12.94 -15.48
N ASP A 142 13.60 -12.49 -15.88
CA ASP A 142 12.97 -12.95 -17.10
C ASP A 142 13.61 -12.25 -18.31
N SER A 143 13.72 -12.96 -19.44
CA SER A 143 14.35 -12.41 -20.64
C SER A 143 13.56 -11.27 -21.30
N THR A 144 12.50 -10.78 -20.68
CA THR A 144 11.53 -9.81 -21.26
C THR A 144 11.52 -8.45 -20.58
N THR A 145 12.14 -8.33 -19.41
CA THR A 145 12.22 -7.08 -18.65
C THR A 145 13.60 -6.43 -18.81
N LYS A 146 13.62 -5.17 -19.25
CA LYS A 146 14.83 -4.36 -19.34
C LYS A 146 14.71 -3.11 -18.48
N ILE A 147 15.67 -2.89 -17.59
CA ILE A 147 15.72 -1.72 -16.71
C ILE A 147 16.88 -0.82 -17.16
N GLU A 148 16.60 0.45 -17.39
CA GLU A 148 17.58 1.47 -17.76
C GLU A 148 17.53 2.61 -16.74
N ASP A 149 18.67 2.87 -16.10
CA ASP A 149 18.95 4.08 -15.30
C ASP A 149 19.43 5.18 -16.25
N LEU A 150 18.75 6.33 -16.22
CA LEU A 150 18.92 7.44 -17.14
C LEU A 150 19.06 8.76 -16.37
N THR A 151 19.66 9.76 -17.00
CA THR A 151 19.89 11.09 -16.38
C THR A 151 19.44 12.22 -17.30
N GLY A 152 19.38 13.45 -16.75
CA GLY A 152 19.01 14.66 -17.48
C GLY A 152 17.54 15.07 -17.38
N ALA A 153 16.74 14.42 -16.52
CA ALA A 153 15.40 14.87 -16.19
C ALA A 153 15.44 16.15 -15.33
N SER A 154 14.44 17.02 -15.52
CA SER A 154 14.23 18.18 -14.65
C SER A 154 13.23 17.81 -13.55
N ASN A 155 13.69 17.04 -12.56
CA ASN A 155 12.80 16.40 -11.56
C ASN A 155 13.23 16.66 -10.10
N GLY A 156 14.16 17.59 -9.88
CA GLY A 156 14.63 17.98 -8.55
C GLY A 156 15.76 17.11 -7.98
N THR A 157 16.13 16.01 -8.63
CA THR A 157 17.33 15.25 -8.27
C THR A 157 18.60 15.96 -8.81
N ALA A 158 19.70 15.89 -8.07
CA ALA A 158 20.96 16.57 -8.41
C ALA A 158 21.61 16.02 -9.70
N ASN A 159 21.33 14.76 -10.03
CA ASN A 159 21.78 14.06 -11.23
C ASN A 159 20.72 14.02 -12.36
N GLY A 160 19.50 14.53 -12.12
CA GLY A 160 18.39 14.39 -13.06
C GLY A 160 18.05 12.92 -13.35
N GLU A 161 18.23 12.03 -12.38
CA GLU A 161 18.05 10.58 -12.51
C GLU A 161 16.58 10.22 -12.72
N TYR A 162 16.31 9.25 -13.58
CA TYR A 162 15.00 8.66 -13.81
C TYR A 162 15.19 7.28 -14.43
N PHE A 163 14.15 6.45 -14.39
CA PHE A 163 14.26 5.08 -14.90
C PHE A 163 13.31 4.84 -16.06
N LYS A 164 13.72 3.94 -16.95
CA LYS A 164 12.85 3.36 -17.99
C LYS A 164 12.87 1.84 -17.85
N VAL A 165 11.71 1.25 -17.62
CA VAL A 165 11.49 -0.19 -17.64
C VAL A 165 10.76 -0.55 -18.93
N THR A 166 11.25 -1.56 -19.65
CA THR A 166 10.57 -2.10 -20.83
C THR A 166 10.16 -3.54 -20.57
N GLU A 167 8.86 -3.83 -20.64
CA GLU A 167 8.28 -5.17 -20.47
C GLU A 167 7.31 -5.44 -21.63
N GLY A 168 7.48 -6.56 -22.34
CA GLY A 168 6.60 -6.91 -23.48
C GLY A 168 6.57 -5.87 -24.62
N GLY A 169 7.58 -4.99 -24.70
CA GLY A 169 7.65 -3.88 -25.65
C GLY A 169 6.95 -2.59 -25.20
N VAL A 170 6.26 -2.59 -24.06
CA VAL A 170 5.72 -1.38 -23.43
C VAL A 170 6.82 -0.70 -22.63
N GLN A 171 6.94 0.62 -22.75
CA GLN A 171 7.91 1.43 -22.03
C GLN A 171 7.23 2.13 -20.87
N TYR A 172 7.77 1.97 -19.66
CA TYR A 172 7.33 2.61 -18.43
C TYR A 172 8.45 3.53 -17.93
N PHE A 173 8.13 4.79 -17.68
CA PHE A 173 9.07 5.80 -17.21
C PHE A 173 8.72 6.19 -15.77
N PHE A 174 9.75 6.31 -14.95
CA PHE A 174 9.63 6.57 -13.52
C PHE A 174 10.44 7.81 -13.17
N GLY A 175 9.77 8.84 -12.66
CA GLY A 175 10.43 10.08 -12.24
C GLY A 175 10.85 11.02 -13.38
N LEU A 176 10.32 10.88 -14.60
CA LEU A 176 10.72 11.71 -15.75
C LEU A 176 10.36 13.20 -15.57
N ASN A 177 9.26 13.48 -14.88
CA ASN A 177 8.69 14.79 -14.55
C ASN A 177 8.17 15.61 -15.74
N HIS A 178 9.02 15.84 -16.74
CA HIS A 178 8.72 16.57 -17.96
C HIS A 178 8.53 15.59 -19.12
N LEU A 179 7.28 15.27 -19.44
CA LEU A 179 6.96 14.32 -20.49
C LEU A 179 7.29 14.89 -21.89
N PRO A 180 7.38 14.06 -22.94
CA PRO A 180 7.65 14.55 -24.29
C PRO A 180 6.70 15.69 -24.72
N GLY A 181 7.28 16.81 -25.15
CA GLY A 181 6.53 18.02 -25.53
C GLY A 181 6.23 18.99 -24.39
N TRP A 182 6.79 18.78 -23.19
CA TRP A 182 6.63 19.71 -22.07
C TRP A 182 7.17 21.12 -22.40
N SER A 183 6.54 22.12 -21.78
CA SER A 183 6.98 23.52 -21.75
C SER A 183 6.50 24.16 -20.45
N SER A 184 7.03 25.32 -20.08
CA SER A 184 6.74 25.98 -18.79
C SER A 184 5.26 26.33 -18.53
N SER A 185 4.39 26.25 -19.54
CA SER A 185 2.93 26.44 -19.39
C SER A 185 2.17 25.14 -19.15
N LYS A 186 2.85 24.00 -19.10
CA LYS A 186 2.27 22.66 -18.96
C LYS A 186 2.56 22.08 -17.58
N ASP A 187 1.63 21.27 -17.12
CA ASP A 187 1.78 20.57 -15.84
C ASP A 187 2.96 19.60 -15.88
N GLU A 188 3.73 19.60 -14.81
CA GLU A 188 4.73 18.58 -14.48
C GLU A 188 4.05 17.41 -13.76
N THR A 189 4.56 16.19 -13.93
CA THR A 189 3.99 15.01 -13.26
C THR A 189 4.33 14.96 -11.77
N LYS A 190 5.42 15.60 -11.33
CA LYS A 190 5.91 15.64 -9.93
C LYS A 190 6.19 14.25 -9.37
N SER A 191 6.77 13.40 -10.20
CA SER A 191 6.89 11.96 -9.99
C SER A 191 8.16 11.51 -9.26
N ALA A 192 9.20 12.35 -9.19
CA ALA A 192 10.40 12.07 -8.41
C ALA A 192 10.29 12.72 -7.02
N TRP A 193 10.39 11.91 -5.98
CA TRP A 193 10.39 12.36 -4.58
C TRP A 193 11.81 12.30 -4.04
N THR A 194 12.23 13.40 -3.43
CA THR A 194 13.63 13.65 -3.12
C THR A 194 13.93 13.82 -1.64
N VAL A 195 15.15 13.52 -1.26
CA VAL A 195 15.70 13.68 0.10
C VAL A 195 17.17 14.14 0.02
N PRO A 196 17.68 14.93 0.99
CA PRO A 196 19.12 15.12 1.14
C PRO A 196 19.82 13.80 1.43
N VAL A 197 20.94 13.55 0.76
CA VAL A 197 21.77 12.35 0.91
C VAL A 197 23.23 12.75 1.06
N TYR A 198 23.95 12.10 1.95
CA TYR A 198 25.36 12.36 2.25
C TYR A 198 26.28 11.31 1.64
N HIS A 199 27.44 11.75 1.15
CA HIS A 199 28.46 10.90 0.54
C HIS A 199 29.21 10.08 1.61
N ALA A 200 28.71 8.90 1.96
CA ALA A 200 29.42 7.96 2.86
C ALA A 200 30.21 6.88 2.11
N HIS A 201 29.78 6.53 0.91
CA HIS A 201 30.41 5.54 0.04
C HIS A 201 30.59 6.08 -1.38
N SER A 202 31.61 5.57 -2.08
CA SER A 202 31.83 5.89 -3.50
C SER A 202 30.66 5.43 -4.38
N GLY A 203 30.56 5.97 -5.59
CA GLY A 203 29.54 5.57 -6.58
C GLY A 203 28.37 6.54 -6.70
N VAL A 204 28.39 7.64 -5.95
CA VAL A 204 27.43 8.76 -6.03
C VAL A 204 28.12 10.05 -6.48
N SER A 205 28.40 10.18 -7.77
CA SER A 205 29.14 11.34 -8.30
C SER A 205 28.40 12.68 -8.19
N ALA A 206 27.09 12.65 -7.93
CA ALA A 206 26.27 13.85 -7.75
C ALA A 206 26.45 14.49 -6.37
N CYS A 207 26.86 13.71 -5.37
CA CYS A 207 27.17 14.19 -4.04
C CYS A 207 28.66 14.55 -3.93
N PRO A 208 29.02 15.73 -3.41
CA PRO A 208 30.42 16.11 -3.28
C PRO A 208 31.22 15.12 -2.42
N ASP A 209 32.43 14.79 -2.87
CA ASP A 209 33.40 14.05 -2.07
C ASP A 209 34.22 15.03 -1.22
N SER A 210 34.04 15.00 0.10
CA SER A 210 34.64 15.92 1.06
C SER A 210 34.90 15.22 2.39
N THR A 211 35.91 15.69 3.13
CA THR A 211 36.16 15.25 4.51
C THR A 211 35.29 15.97 5.55
N ASP A 212 34.60 17.04 5.15
CA ASP A 212 33.62 17.74 5.98
C ASP A 212 32.23 17.21 5.67
N PHE A 213 31.59 16.55 6.66
CA PHE A 213 30.30 15.88 6.51
C PHE A 213 29.22 16.82 5.95
N ALA A 214 29.11 18.04 6.49
CA ALA A 214 28.12 19.01 6.02
C ALA A 214 28.28 19.37 4.53
N SER A 215 29.50 19.23 3.98
CA SER A 215 29.81 19.53 2.59
C SER A 215 29.59 18.36 1.63
N THR A 216 29.24 17.15 2.11
CA THR A 216 29.03 15.97 1.26
C THR A 216 27.60 15.76 0.77
N THR A 217 26.70 16.67 1.12
CA THR A 217 25.27 16.54 0.83
C THR A 217 24.92 16.83 -0.64
N CYS A 218 23.97 16.08 -1.19
CA CYS A 218 23.23 16.42 -2.40
C CYS A 218 21.76 15.99 -2.30
N THR A 219 20.89 16.51 -3.16
CA THR A 219 19.48 16.11 -3.20
C THR A 219 19.27 15.00 -4.23
N LEU A 220 18.89 13.80 -3.80
CA LEU A 220 18.66 12.66 -4.69
C LEU A 220 17.23 12.16 -4.58
N GLY A 221 16.78 11.38 -5.56
CA GLY A 221 15.49 10.71 -5.50
C GLY A 221 15.55 9.51 -4.56
N TYR A 222 14.56 9.36 -3.67
CA TYR A 222 14.34 8.10 -2.95
C TYR A 222 13.20 7.30 -3.59
N ARG A 223 12.23 7.96 -4.25
CA ARG A 223 11.15 7.29 -4.96
C ARG A 223 10.85 7.94 -6.29
N PHE A 224 10.85 7.13 -7.34
CA PHE A 224 10.54 7.50 -8.72
C PHE A 224 9.22 6.84 -9.08
N ASN A 225 8.12 7.58 -8.98
CA ASN A 225 6.80 7.05 -9.31
C ASN A 225 6.62 6.95 -10.83
N LEU A 226 5.87 5.94 -11.29
CA LEU A 226 5.48 5.79 -12.69
C LEU A 226 4.74 7.06 -13.12
N ASP A 227 5.19 7.70 -14.18
CA ASP A 227 4.60 8.95 -14.64
C ASP A 227 4.29 8.99 -16.14
N TYR A 228 4.83 8.04 -16.89
CA TYR A 228 4.56 7.93 -18.32
C TYR A 228 4.72 6.50 -18.81
N ALA A 229 3.76 6.03 -19.60
CA ALA A 229 3.82 4.74 -20.26
C ALA A 229 3.51 4.89 -21.75
N VAL A 230 4.22 4.16 -22.60
CA VAL A 230 4.04 4.14 -24.06
C VAL A 230 3.97 2.70 -24.55
N ASP A 231 2.88 2.33 -25.21
CA ASP A 231 2.73 1.01 -25.80
C ASP A 231 3.38 0.91 -27.20
N THR A 232 3.37 -0.29 -27.78
CA THR A 232 3.98 -0.57 -29.08
C THR A 232 3.31 0.13 -30.27
N HIS A 233 2.14 0.73 -30.07
CA HIS A 233 1.40 1.51 -31.06
C HIS A 233 1.52 3.02 -30.80
N ASN A 234 2.37 3.43 -29.86
CA ASN A 234 2.56 4.80 -29.40
C ASN A 234 1.35 5.39 -28.66
N ASN A 235 0.40 4.57 -28.19
CA ASN A 235 -0.58 5.07 -27.22
C ASN A 235 0.13 5.32 -25.90
N ALA A 236 -0.34 6.33 -25.17
CA ALA A 236 0.34 6.81 -23.99
C ALA A 236 -0.61 7.14 -22.84
N THR A 237 -0.11 6.89 -21.63
CA THR A 237 -0.77 7.20 -20.36
C THR A 237 0.21 8.01 -19.50
N ALA A 238 -0.31 8.98 -18.75
CA ALA A 238 0.47 9.83 -17.86
C ALA A 238 -0.13 9.85 -16.45
N TRP A 239 0.72 9.85 -15.43
CA TRP A 239 0.31 9.92 -14.02
C TRP A 239 0.88 11.20 -13.40
N TYR A 240 0.05 11.92 -12.66
CA TYR A 240 0.41 13.19 -12.02
C TYR A 240 0.20 13.09 -10.52
N TYR A 241 1.12 13.65 -9.75
CA TYR A 241 1.18 13.51 -8.30
C TYR A 241 1.11 14.87 -7.59
N THR A 242 0.66 14.84 -6.33
CA THR A 242 0.75 15.95 -5.39
C THR A 242 1.72 15.58 -4.28
N PRO A 243 2.99 16.02 -4.34
CA PRO A 243 3.96 15.78 -3.28
C PRO A 243 3.65 16.60 -2.03
N GLU A 244 3.98 16.05 -0.87
CA GLU A 244 3.95 16.70 0.42
C GLU A 244 5.38 17.06 0.83
N THR A 245 5.66 18.35 1.05
CA THR A 245 6.96 18.80 1.53
C THR A 245 7.07 18.60 3.04
N GLY A 246 8.18 18.00 3.47
CA GLY A 246 8.60 17.92 4.86
C GLY A 246 9.84 18.77 5.10
N TYR A 247 10.13 19.04 6.37
CA TYR A 247 11.37 19.65 6.80
C TYR A 247 11.97 18.86 7.96
N TYR A 248 13.29 18.92 8.11
CA TYR A 248 14.00 18.41 9.28
C TYR A 248 15.32 19.17 9.47
N GLY A 249 15.95 19.03 10.62
CA GLY A 249 17.23 19.66 10.94
C GLY A 249 18.43 18.77 10.57
N ALA A 250 18.97 18.93 9.36
CA ALA A 250 20.10 18.12 8.87
C ALA A 250 21.43 18.43 9.59
N ASP A 251 22.39 17.51 9.55
CA ASP A 251 23.72 17.56 10.18
C ASP A 251 23.62 17.87 11.70
N MET A 252 22.59 17.35 12.37
CA MET A 252 22.29 17.66 13.77
C MET A 252 22.21 19.18 14.04
N LYS A 253 21.77 19.96 13.04
CA LYS A 253 21.51 21.40 13.15
C LYS A 253 20.02 21.64 13.16
N ASP A 254 19.60 22.73 13.80
CA ASP A 254 18.17 23.09 13.87
C ASP A 254 17.66 23.78 12.59
N THR A 255 18.52 23.95 11.58
CA THR A 255 18.17 24.60 10.31
C THR A 255 17.32 23.67 9.46
N ALA A 256 16.09 24.09 9.17
CA ALA A 256 15.15 23.34 8.35
C ALA A 256 15.68 23.11 6.92
N VAL A 257 15.82 21.84 6.53
CA VAL A 257 16.08 21.41 5.16
C VAL A 257 14.85 20.71 4.61
N ALA A 258 14.47 21.04 3.38
CA ALA A 258 13.29 20.51 2.71
C ALA A 258 13.55 19.13 2.08
N TYR A 259 12.53 18.30 2.06
CA TYR A 259 12.49 17.04 1.31
C TYR A 259 11.04 16.73 0.93
N THR A 260 10.85 15.71 0.09
CA THR A 260 9.52 15.18 -0.20
C THR A 260 9.16 14.14 0.87
N ARG A 261 8.25 14.50 1.79
CA ARG A 261 7.82 13.64 2.90
C ARG A 261 6.96 12.45 2.46
N GLY A 262 6.28 12.63 1.35
CA GLY A 262 5.36 11.67 0.74
C GLY A 262 4.58 12.36 -0.37
N GLY A 263 3.45 11.80 -0.76
CA GLY A 263 2.56 12.41 -1.75
C GLY A 263 1.45 11.46 -2.18
N THR A 264 0.56 11.97 -3.02
CA THR A 264 -0.60 11.22 -3.51
C THR A 264 -0.71 11.30 -5.02
N LEU A 265 -1.21 10.23 -5.64
CA LEU A 265 -1.64 10.28 -7.04
C LEU A 265 -2.81 11.27 -7.15
N ALA A 266 -2.74 12.20 -8.09
CA ALA A 266 -3.72 13.27 -8.29
C ALA A 266 -4.61 13.00 -9.51
N ARG A 267 -4.00 12.55 -10.62
CA ARG A 267 -4.76 12.08 -11.79
C ARG A 267 -3.97 11.11 -12.67
N ILE A 268 -4.71 10.35 -13.47
CA ILE A 268 -4.23 9.56 -14.59
C ILE A 268 -4.89 10.08 -15.86
N ASP A 269 -4.08 10.45 -16.85
CA ASP A 269 -4.50 10.90 -18.16
C ASP A 269 -4.21 9.79 -19.18
N TYR A 270 -5.21 9.35 -19.95
CA TYR A 270 -5.07 8.25 -20.91
C TYR A 270 -5.90 8.48 -22.19
N GLY A 271 -5.81 7.52 -23.12
CA GLY A 271 -6.41 7.65 -24.46
C GLY A 271 -5.61 8.51 -25.43
N MET A 272 -4.39 8.90 -25.05
CA MET A 272 -3.52 9.79 -25.83
C MET A 272 -2.48 8.99 -26.62
N THR A 273 -1.73 9.67 -27.47
CA THR A 273 -0.48 9.17 -28.05
C THR A 273 0.72 9.87 -27.44
N SER A 274 1.91 9.29 -27.59
CA SER A 274 3.18 9.88 -27.14
C SER A 274 3.45 11.28 -27.71
N SER A 275 2.85 11.62 -28.85
CA SER A 275 2.95 12.92 -29.51
C SER A 275 1.89 13.95 -29.08
N THR A 276 0.87 13.52 -28.34
CA THR A 276 -0.31 14.36 -28.03
C THR A 276 -0.52 14.60 -26.54
N ILE A 277 0.36 14.11 -25.66
CA ILE A 277 0.28 14.24 -24.19
C ILE A 277 -0.05 15.67 -23.73
N TYR A 278 0.58 16.68 -24.34
CA TYR A 278 0.37 18.08 -23.99
C TYR A 278 -0.46 18.87 -25.02
N SER A 279 -1.09 18.20 -26.00
CA SER A 279 -1.79 18.86 -27.11
C SER A 279 -3.17 19.44 -26.73
N GLY A 280 -3.73 19.06 -25.58
CA GLY A 280 -5.03 19.50 -25.11
C GLY A 280 -5.41 18.78 -23.81
N THR A 281 -6.68 18.80 -23.44
CA THR A 281 -7.18 17.98 -22.34
C THR A 281 -7.18 16.50 -22.77
N ALA A 282 -6.73 15.61 -21.89
CA ALA A 282 -6.71 14.18 -22.16
C ALA A 282 -8.12 13.65 -22.48
N PRO A 283 -8.27 12.74 -23.46
CA PRO A 283 -9.57 12.15 -23.82
C PRO A 283 -10.28 11.51 -22.64
N GLU A 284 -9.55 10.79 -21.80
CA GLU A 284 -10.09 10.22 -20.56
C GLU A 284 -9.17 10.52 -19.37
N GLN A 285 -9.79 10.72 -18.20
CA GLN A 285 -9.08 11.00 -16.95
C GLN A 285 -9.66 10.20 -15.78
N VAL A 286 -8.79 9.84 -14.84
CA VAL A 286 -9.16 9.40 -13.49
C VAL A 286 -8.59 10.40 -12.51
N VAL A 287 -9.43 11.03 -11.70
CA VAL A 287 -9.05 12.08 -10.75
C VAL A 287 -9.22 11.59 -9.31
N PHE A 288 -8.21 11.82 -8.47
CA PHE A 288 -8.15 11.39 -7.09
C PHE A 288 -8.25 12.61 -6.19
N ASN A 289 -9.32 12.71 -5.41
CA ASN A 289 -9.53 13.82 -4.48
C ASN A 289 -9.14 13.40 -3.07
N THR A 290 -8.42 14.27 -2.38
CA THR A 290 -7.95 14.02 -1.01
C THR A 290 -8.51 15.02 -0.02
N ALA A 291 -8.58 14.63 1.25
CA ALA A 291 -8.78 15.53 2.39
C ALA A 291 -7.71 15.28 3.46
N GLU A 292 -7.70 16.12 4.50
CA GLU A 292 -6.86 15.89 5.67
C GLU A 292 -7.24 14.58 6.41
N ARG A 293 -6.26 13.94 7.05
CA ARG A 293 -6.41 12.79 7.97
C ARG A 293 -6.98 13.23 9.33
N CYS A 294 -8.12 13.90 9.26
CA CYS A 294 -8.91 14.36 10.39
C CYS A 294 -10.39 14.40 9.98
N ILE A 295 -11.28 14.41 10.97
CA ILE A 295 -12.73 14.50 10.77
C ILE A 295 -13.21 15.80 11.39
N SER A 296 -13.70 16.72 10.55
CA SER A 296 -14.23 18.00 11.02
C SER A 296 -15.35 17.77 12.06
N GLY A 297 -15.28 18.50 13.17
CA GLY A 297 -16.14 18.34 14.33
C GLY A 297 -15.72 17.25 15.32
N THR A 298 -14.72 16.43 15.00
CA THR A 298 -14.26 15.32 15.84
C THR A 298 -12.73 15.36 16.06
N PRO A 299 -12.25 15.63 17.28
CA PRO A 299 -12.98 16.12 18.46
C PRO A 299 -13.65 17.49 18.22
N SER A 300 -14.57 17.88 19.11
CA SER A 300 -15.26 19.18 19.02
C SER A 300 -14.26 20.34 18.90
N GLY A 301 -14.45 21.20 17.90
CA GLY A 301 -13.54 22.32 17.60
C GLY A 301 -12.48 22.02 16.53
N ASN A 302 -12.34 20.75 16.12
CA ASN A 302 -11.54 20.37 14.96
C ASN A 302 -12.22 20.86 13.67
N THR A 303 -11.56 21.70 12.89
CA THR A 303 -12.02 22.14 11.56
C THR A 303 -11.17 21.58 10.44
N CYS A 304 -10.16 20.75 10.76
CA CYS A 304 -9.16 20.28 9.83
C CYS A 304 -8.36 21.39 9.13
N ALA A 305 -8.35 22.61 9.69
CA ALA A 305 -7.60 23.72 9.12
C ALA A 305 -6.10 23.54 9.36
N ASP A 306 -5.28 23.96 8.39
CA ASP A 306 -3.82 23.88 8.49
C ASP A 306 -3.27 24.64 9.70
N SER A 307 -3.90 25.76 10.07
CA SER A 307 -3.56 26.54 11.27
C SER A 307 -3.81 25.81 12.59
N GLN A 308 -4.60 24.72 12.57
CA GLN A 308 -4.80 23.84 13.72
C GLN A 308 -3.82 22.67 13.75
N PHE A 309 -2.99 22.46 12.71
CA PHE A 309 -1.99 21.39 12.68
C PHE A 309 -0.78 21.74 13.57
N THR A 310 -0.99 21.68 14.88
CA THR A 310 -0.03 22.04 15.91
C THR A 310 0.07 20.94 16.97
N PRO A 311 1.19 20.82 17.69
CA PRO A 311 1.32 19.82 18.77
C PRO A 311 0.21 19.89 19.83
N SER A 312 -0.31 21.08 20.12
CA SER A 312 -1.42 21.25 21.07
C SER A 312 -2.74 20.63 20.61
N ASN A 313 -2.90 20.42 19.30
CA ASN A 313 -4.08 19.86 18.68
C ASN A 313 -3.77 18.48 18.05
N ALA A 314 -2.72 17.79 18.50
CA ALA A 314 -2.33 16.49 17.92
C ALA A 314 -3.49 15.48 17.88
N SER A 315 -4.42 15.53 18.84
CA SER A 315 -5.63 14.68 18.87
C SER A 315 -6.61 14.92 17.71
N TYR A 316 -6.46 15.98 16.92
CA TYR A 316 -7.29 16.24 15.73
C TYR A 316 -6.84 15.42 14.52
N TRP A 317 -5.57 14.98 14.49
CA TRP A 317 -5.00 14.07 13.49
C TRP A 317 -4.44 12.84 14.21
N PRO A 318 -5.31 11.91 14.64
CA PRO A 318 -4.94 10.89 15.61
C PRO A 318 -3.88 9.90 15.11
N ASP A 319 -3.69 9.77 13.79
CA ASP A 319 -2.70 8.88 13.16
C ASP A 319 -1.59 9.62 12.42
N VAL A 320 -1.44 10.93 12.65
CA VAL A 320 -0.36 11.73 12.08
C VAL A 320 0.58 12.16 13.22
N PRO A 321 1.90 11.94 13.09
CA PRO A 321 2.86 12.35 14.11
C PRO A 321 3.11 13.86 14.05
N VAL A 322 2.17 14.64 14.61
CA VAL A 322 2.17 16.12 14.55
C VAL A 322 3.41 16.73 15.21
N ASP A 323 3.98 16.05 16.20
CA ASP A 323 5.20 16.44 16.91
C ASP A 323 6.45 16.39 16.02
N LEU A 324 6.46 15.55 14.97
CA LEU A 324 7.56 15.45 14.00
C LEU A 324 7.50 16.54 12.92
N ASN A 325 6.45 17.36 12.89
CA ASN A 325 6.27 18.37 11.85
C ASN A 325 7.13 19.61 12.06
N CYS A 326 8.14 19.75 11.20
CA CYS A 326 8.94 20.96 11.07
C CYS A 326 8.43 21.83 9.90
N THR A 327 8.63 23.15 9.98
CA THR A 327 8.24 24.10 8.92
C THR A 327 9.44 24.93 8.47
N SER A 328 9.40 25.46 7.24
CA SER A 328 10.47 26.31 6.67
C SER A 328 10.76 27.58 7.47
N SER A 329 9.82 28.04 8.29
CA SER A 329 9.92 29.24 9.13
C SER A 329 9.98 28.93 10.64
N GLY A 330 10.06 27.64 11.01
CA GLY A 330 10.16 27.22 12.41
C GLY A 330 11.42 27.74 13.08
N ALA A 331 11.30 28.19 14.33
CA ALA A 331 12.42 28.83 15.07
C ALA A 331 13.58 27.85 15.39
N SER A 332 13.34 26.54 15.33
CA SER A 332 14.34 25.46 15.45
C SER A 332 13.68 24.12 15.11
N CYS A 333 14.29 23.32 14.23
CA CYS A 333 13.84 21.98 13.85
C CYS A 333 14.68 20.91 14.56
N THR A 334 14.21 20.44 15.71
CA THR A 334 14.95 19.50 16.57
C THR A 334 14.80 18.04 16.17
N ASN A 335 14.06 17.75 15.09
CA ASN A 335 14.05 16.43 14.48
C ASN A 335 15.17 16.36 13.45
N HIS A 336 16.14 15.46 13.64
CA HIS A 336 17.39 15.43 12.88
C HIS A 336 17.50 14.28 11.87
N GLY A 337 16.36 13.85 11.32
CA GLY A 337 16.30 12.94 10.18
C GLY A 337 14.98 13.09 9.41
N PRO A 338 14.91 12.68 8.13
CA PRO A 338 13.64 12.66 7.42
C PRO A 338 12.67 11.68 8.08
N ASN A 339 11.38 11.98 7.99
CA ASN A 339 10.31 11.13 8.49
C ASN A 339 9.23 11.03 7.41
N PHE A 340 8.65 9.86 7.19
CA PHE A 340 7.76 9.65 6.05
C PHE A 340 6.33 9.39 6.53
N TRP A 341 5.46 10.38 6.36
CA TRP A 341 4.04 10.31 6.68
C TRP A 341 3.24 11.30 5.84
N SER A 342 1.96 11.02 5.68
CA SER A 342 1.01 11.83 4.93
C SER A 342 -0.03 12.46 5.85
N ARG A 343 -0.49 13.65 5.48
CA ARG A 343 -1.70 14.25 6.04
C ARG A 343 -2.93 13.95 5.20
N LYS A 344 -2.81 13.19 4.12
CA LYS A 344 -3.86 13.04 3.12
C LYS A 344 -4.53 11.66 3.22
N ARG A 345 -5.86 11.68 3.10
CA ARG A 345 -6.70 10.51 2.86
C ARG A 345 -7.45 10.69 1.55
N LEU A 346 -7.68 9.59 0.82
CA LEU A 346 -8.45 9.57 -0.42
C LEU A 346 -9.94 9.63 -0.09
N THR A 347 -10.64 10.65 -0.58
CA THR A 347 -12.08 10.85 -0.31
C THR A 347 -12.95 10.51 -1.51
N SER A 348 -12.44 10.64 -2.72
CA SER A 348 -13.12 10.13 -3.90
C SER A 348 -12.21 9.88 -5.10
N ILE A 349 -12.67 8.97 -5.96
CA ILE A 349 -12.17 8.83 -7.33
C ILE A 349 -13.28 9.27 -8.28
N ILE A 350 -12.95 10.11 -9.27
CA ILE A 350 -13.87 10.55 -10.31
C ILE A 350 -13.31 10.15 -11.68
N THR A 351 -14.09 9.42 -12.46
CA THR A 351 -13.75 9.08 -13.85
C THR A 351 -14.38 10.09 -14.79
N GLN A 352 -13.65 10.46 -15.85
CA GLN A 352 -14.02 11.57 -16.72
C GLN A 352 -13.68 11.27 -18.17
N ILE A 353 -14.46 11.84 -19.09
CA ILE A 353 -14.23 11.78 -20.53
C ILE A 353 -14.33 13.17 -21.16
N GLN A 354 -13.70 13.38 -22.30
CA GLN A 354 -13.91 14.56 -23.14
C GLN A 354 -15.06 14.34 -24.10
N THR A 355 -16.05 15.22 -24.06
CA THR A 355 -17.13 15.26 -25.05
C THR A 355 -17.25 16.68 -25.60
N ASN A 356 -17.14 16.85 -26.92
CA ASN A 356 -17.24 18.15 -27.59
C ASN A 356 -16.28 19.22 -27.01
N GLY A 357 -15.09 18.82 -26.57
CA GLY A 357 -14.08 19.71 -25.99
C GLY A 357 -14.36 20.13 -24.54
N ALA A 358 -15.33 19.52 -23.87
CA ALA A 358 -15.61 19.72 -22.45
C ALA A 358 -15.47 18.42 -21.67
N THR A 359 -14.84 18.50 -20.50
CA THR A 359 -14.74 17.38 -19.55
C THR A 359 -16.10 17.07 -18.96
N GLN A 360 -16.52 15.81 -19.03
CA GLN A 360 -17.74 15.29 -18.42
C GLN A 360 -17.37 14.22 -17.40
N GLN A 361 -17.96 14.30 -16.21
CA GLN A 361 -17.77 13.29 -15.16
C GLN A 361 -18.70 12.11 -15.42
N VAL A 362 -18.18 10.89 -15.31
CA VAL A 362 -18.91 9.64 -15.61
C VAL A 362 -19.34 8.96 -14.32
N ASP A 363 -18.40 8.57 -13.47
CA ASP A 363 -18.66 7.96 -12.18
C ASP A 363 -17.86 8.66 -11.08
N ARG A 364 -18.42 8.68 -9.86
CA ARG A 364 -17.72 9.02 -8.63
C ARG A 364 -17.80 7.87 -7.64
N TYR A 365 -16.67 7.50 -7.09
CA TYR A 365 -16.56 6.57 -5.98
C TYR A 365 -16.20 7.39 -4.75
N THR A 366 -17.09 7.42 -3.76
CA THR A 366 -16.90 8.17 -2.50
C THR A 366 -16.47 7.21 -1.41
N PHE A 367 -15.47 7.60 -0.63
CA PHE A 367 -14.93 6.83 0.48
C PHE A 367 -15.30 7.49 1.81
N THR A 368 -16.03 6.75 2.65
CA THR A 368 -16.32 7.17 4.02
C THR A 368 -15.31 6.49 4.93
N GLN A 369 -14.71 7.27 5.82
CA GLN A 369 -13.61 6.81 6.66
C GLN A 369 -13.75 7.37 8.07
N SER A 370 -13.26 6.61 9.03
CA SER A 370 -13.31 6.91 10.46
C SER A 370 -11.95 6.65 11.12
N PHE A 371 -11.86 6.99 12.41
CA PHE A 371 -10.71 6.71 13.27
C PHE A 371 -11.23 5.94 14.50
N PRO A 372 -11.48 4.63 14.38
CA PRO A 372 -11.93 3.80 15.51
C PRO A 372 -10.90 3.80 16.65
N ASP A 373 -11.34 3.45 17.85
CA ASP A 373 -10.45 3.31 19.00
C ASP A 373 -9.34 2.31 18.71
N GLY A 374 -8.06 2.67 18.91
CA GLY A 374 -6.93 1.79 18.62
C GLY A 374 -6.70 0.70 19.69
N GLY A 375 -7.52 0.61 20.74
CA GLY A 375 -7.29 -0.28 21.87
C GLY A 375 -6.09 0.16 22.71
N ASP A 376 -4.87 -0.21 22.32
CA ASP A 376 -3.62 0.12 23.02
C ASP A 376 -2.65 1.00 22.21
N HIS A 377 -3.07 1.50 21.06
CA HIS A 377 -2.35 2.49 20.24
C HIS A 377 -3.28 3.63 19.80
N ALA A 378 -2.71 4.63 19.13
CA ALA A 378 -3.49 5.75 18.60
C ALA A 378 -4.46 5.29 17.50
N PRO A 379 -5.67 5.86 17.39
CA PRO A 379 -6.62 5.54 16.32
C PRO A 379 -5.98 5.59 14.93
N THR A 380 -6.22 4.59 14.09
CA THR A 380 -5.77 4.56 12.69
C THR A 380 -6.93 4.80 11.74
N LEU A 381 -6.64 5.27 10.53
CA LEU A 381 -7.69 5.50 9.53
C LEU A 381 -8.31 4.17 9.09
N TRP A 382 -9.64 4.09 9.12
CA TRP A 382 -10.41 2.92 8.68
C TRP A 382 -11.32 3.30 7.52
N LEU A 383 -11.48 2.41 6.53
CA LEU A 383 -12.44 2.58 5.44
C LEU A 383 -13.79 1.98 5.86
N ASP A 384 -14.78 2.83 6.13
CA ASP A 384 -16.13 2.38 6.53
C ASP A 384 -16.97 1.95 5.32
N SER A 385 -16.87 2.68 4.21
CA SER A 385 -17.68 2.37 3.03
C SER A 385 -17.16 2.93 1.71
N ILE A 386 -17.60 2.29 0.63
CA ILE A 386 -17.43 2.74 -0.76
C ILE A 386 -18.82 2.91 -1.37
N GLN A 387 -19.11 4.10 -1.91
CA GLN A 387 -20.36 4.35 -2.64
C GLN A 387 -20.08 4.83 -4.06
N ARG A 388 -20.67 4.18 -5.06
CA ARG A 388 -20.63 4.64 -6.44
C ARG A 388 -21.81 5.57 -6.74
N THR A 389 -21.54 6.65 -7.45
CA THR A 389 -22.53 7.57 -8.01
C THR A 389 -22.29 7.72 -9.50
N GLY A 390 -23.28 7.33 -10.31
CA GLY A 390 -23.31 7.67 -11.72
C GLY A 390 -23.58 9.17 -11.89
N LEU A 391 -22.67 9.86 -12.55
CA LEU A 391 -22.72 11.31 -12.77
C LEU A 391 -23.09 11.68 -14.22
N ASP A 392 -22.93 10.74 -15.16
CA ASP A 392 -23.25 10.99 -16.55
C ASP A 392 -24.75 11.25 -16.76
N THR A 393 -25.06 12.37 -17.44
CA THR A 393 -26.41 12.76 -17.85
C THR A 393 -26.60 12.75 -19.37
N LEU A 394 -25.54 12.49 -20.15
CA LEU A 394 -25.57 12.46 -21.60
C LEU A 394 -26.45 11.31 -22.14
N GLY A 395 -26.57 10.22 -21.39
CA GLY A 395 -27.47 9.10 -21.67
C GLY A 395 -28.96 9.37 -21.41
N GLY A 396 -29.36 10.60 -21.07
CA GLY A 396 -30.75 10.98 -20.81
C GLY A 396 -31.19 10.87 -19.34
N ALA A 397 -30.26 10.64 -18.41
CA ALA A 397 -30.54 10.70 -16.98
C ALA A 397 -30.85 12.15 -16.56
N THR A 398 -31.83 12.33 -15.67
CA THR A 398 -32.24 13.66 -15.17
C THR A 398 -31.34 14.22 -14.07
N GLY A 399 -30.34 13.45 -13.62
CA GLY A 399 -29.40 13.81 -12.56
C GLY A 399 -28.55 12.61 -12.13
N SER A 400 -27.66 12.84 -11.17
CA SER A 400 -26.81 11.78 -10.61
C SER A 400 -27.61 10.78 -9.77
N ILE A 401 -27.21 9.51 -9.78
CA ILE A 401 -27.83 8.43 -9.01
C ILE A 401 -26.74 7.65 -8.28
N SER A 402 -26.94 7.38 -6.99
CA SER A 402 -26.02 6.56 -6.19
C SER A 402 -26.50 5.11 -6.07
N THR A 403 -25.56 4.17 -6.09
CA THR A 403 -25.79 2.80 -5.62
C THR A 403 -25.86 2.78 -4.09
N PRO A 404 -26.46 1.74 -3.48
CA PRO A 404 -26.19 1.44 -2.08
C PRO A 404 -24.68 1.28 -1.84
N ALA A 405 -24.21 1.67 -0.66
CA ALA A 405 -22.78 1.58 -0.35
C ALA A 405 -22.37 0.14 -0.05
N VAL A 406 -21.16 -0.24 -0.44
CA VAL A 406 -20.46 -1.38 0.17
C VAL A 406 -19.94 -0.92 1.52
N ASN A 407 -20.34 -1.58 2.60
CA ASN A 407 -19.92 -1.25 3.95
C ASN A 407 -18.93 -2.29 4.50
N PHE A 408 -17.98 -1.80 5.26
CA PHE A 408 -17.07 -2.59 6.07
C PHE A 408 -17.46 -2.30 7.52
N ASP A 409 -18.11 -3.28 8.14
CA ASP A 409 -18.59 -3.16 9.52
C ASP A 409 -17.43 -2.76 10.46
N PRO A 410 -17.72 -2.22 11.66
CA PRO A 410 -16.68 -1.84 12.62
C PRO A 410 -15.60 -2.93 12.76
N PRO A 411 -14.32 -2.54 12.77
CA PRO A 411 -13.25 -3.50 12.63
C PRO A 411 -13.21 -4.48 13.80
N LEU A 412 -12.84 -5.73 13.49
CA LEU A 412 -12.48 -6.71 14.50
C LEU A 412 -11.04 -6.44 14.96
N GLN A 413 -10.89 -6.01 16.20
CA GLN A 413 -9.58 -5.80 16.81
C GLN A 413 -8.99 -7.11 17.28
N LEU A 414 -7.82 -7.48 16.75
CA LEU A 414 -7.07 -8.64 17.22
C LEU A 414 -5.66 -8.21 17.64
N PRO A 415 -5.12 -8.73 18.77
CA PRO A 415 -3.77 -8.40 19.22
C PRO A 415 -2.73 -9.01 18.29
N ASN A 416 -1.72 -8.26 17.90
CA ASN A 416 -0.60 -8.78 17.13
C ASN A 416 0.43 -9.48 18.02
N ARG A 417 0.77 -8.94 19.20
CA ARG A 417 1.73 -9.57 20.13
C ARG A 417 1.09 -10.72 20.90
N VAL A 418 1.84 -11.81 21.02
CA VAL A 418 1.49 -12.98 21.87
C VAL A 418 1.50 -12.61 23.35
N GLY A 419 2.37 -11.66 23.74
CA GLY A 419 2.52 -11.21 25.12
C GLY A 419 3.50 -12.05 25.93
N THR A 420 4.56 -12.57 25.29
CA THR A 420 5.59 -13.35 25.98
C THR A 420 6.49 -12.51 26.89
N ILE A 421 6.64 -11.22 26.55
CA ILE A 421 7.19 -10.18 27.44
C ILE A 421 6.01 -9.51 28.19
N PRO A 422 5.91 -9.66 29.52
CA PRO A 422 4.85 -9.07 30.32
C PRO A 422 4.85 -7.54 30.29
N GLN A 423 3.70 -6.91 30.56
CA GLN A 423 3.53 -5.46 30.76
C GLN A 423 3.80 -4.58 29.52
N MET A 424 4.00 -5.18 28.36
CA MET A 424 4.12 -4.48 27.07
C MET A 424 2.78 -4.51 26.30
N PRO A 425 2.43 -3.48 25.50
CA PRO A 425 1.17 -3.42 24.74
C PRO A 425 0.96 -4.61 23.82
N LEU A 426 -0.25 -5.19 23.78
CA LEU A 426 -0.55 -6.34 22.91
C LEU A 426 -0.62 -5.96 21.42
N MET A 427 -0.58 -4.68 21.08
CA MET A 427 -0.61 -4.14 19.72
C MET A 427 -1.86 -4.61 18.98
N TYR A 428 -3.02 -4.14 19.42
CA TYR A 428 -4.28 -4.43 18.70
C TYR A 428 -4.23 -3.86 17.30
N HIS A 429 -4.79 -4.55 16.31
CA HIS A 429 -4.95 -4.04 14.96
C HIS A 429 -6.28 -4.47 14.36
N ASP A 430 -6.82 -3.59 13.54
CA ASP A 430 -8.13 -3.68 12.94
C ASP A 430 -8.15 -4.59 11.72
N ARG A 431 -9.14 -5.49 11.65
CA ARG A 431 -9.34 -6.40 10.52
C ARG A 431 -10.80 -6.39 10.06
N ILE A 432 -11.01 -6.56 8.75
CA ILE A 432 -12.36 -6.70 8.20
C ILE A 432 -12.95 -8.01 8.71
N GLN A 433 -14.08 -7.91 9.41
CA GLN A 433 -14.89 -9.07 9.82
C GLN A 433 -16.12 -9.23 8.94
N THR A 434 -16.83 -8.15 8.61
CA THR A 434 -18.03 -8.23 7.78
C THR A 434 -17.97 -7.21 6.65
N VAL A 435 -18.30 -7.68 5.44
CA VAL A 435 -18.53 -6.83 4.27
C VAL A 435 -20.00 -6.92 3.90
N THR A 436 -20.70 -5.79 3.89
CA THR A 436 -22.07 -5.69 3.36
C THR A 436 -21.99 -5.12 1.94
N SER A 437 -22.41 -5.90 0.95
CA SER A 437 -22.37 -5.52 -0.47
C SER A 437 -23.47 -4.52 -0.86
N GLU A 438 -23.41 -3.99 -2.09
CA GLU A 438 -24.44 -3.07 -2.62
C GLU A 438 -25.85 -3.71 -2.72
N THR A 439 -25.96 -5.04 -2.64
CA THR A 439 -27.23 -5.77 -2.63
C THR A 439 -27.62 -6.24 -1.22
N ASP A 440 -26.99 -5.69 -0.18
CA ASP A 440 -27.17 -6.06 1.24
C ASP A 440 -26.79 -7.52 1.60
N ALA A 441 -26.12 -8.25 0.70
CA ALA A 441 -25.53 -9.53 1.04
C ALA A 441 -24.33 -9.30 1.98
N GLN A 442 -24.29 -10.03 3.09
CA GLN A 442 -23.25 -9.96 4.10
C GLN A 442 -22.22 -11.08 3.89
N THR A 443 -20.94 -10.73 3.91
CA THR A 443 -19.82 -11.68 3.92
C THR A 443 -19.08 -11.53 5.24
N THR A 444 -19.18 -12.54 6.10
CA THR A 444 -18.52 -12.59 7.41
C THR A 444 -17.31 -13.50 7.38
N VAL A 445 -16.18 -13.00 7.90
CA VAL A 445 -14.87 -13.63 7.95
C VAL A 445 -14.57 -14.03 9.39
N THR A 446 -14.21 -15.30 9.60
CA THR A 446 -13.77 -15.78 10.91
C THR A 446 -12.26 -16.04 10.86
N TYR A 447 -11.48 -15.29 11.65
CA TYR A 447 -10.06 -15.54 11.84
C TYR A 447 -9.82 -16.58 12.93
N ASP A 448 -8.81 -17.43 12.76
CA ASP A 448 -8.38 -18.36 13.79
C ASP A 448 -7.70 -17.64 14.97
N ARG A 449 -7.51 -18.34 16.08
CA ARG A 449 -6.65 -17.88 17.17
C ARG A 449 -5.48 -18.84 17.30
N PRO A 450 -4.27 -18.49 16.83
CA PRO A 450 -3.13 -19.39 16.89
C PRO A 450 -2.79 -19.83 18.32
N ASP A 451 -2.47 -21.11 18.51
CA ASP A 451 -1.87 -21.59 19.76
C ASP A 451 -0.36 -21.33 19.76
N CYS A 452 0.03 -20.31 20.51
CA CYS A 452 1.42 -19.88 20.68
C CYS A 452 2.01 -20.25 22.04
N SER A 453 1.36 -21.14 22.80
CA SER A 453 1.79 -21.53 24.14
C SER A 453 3.17 -22.18 24.22
N LYS A 454 3.69 -22.70 23.09
CA LYS A 454 5.02 -23.31 22.98
C LYS A 454 6.12 -22.33 22.57
N ALA A 455 5.77 -21.10 22.19
CA ALA A 455 6.77 -20.08 21.93
C ALA A 455 7.49 -19.76 23.26
N PRO A 456 8.83 -19.80 23.32
CA PRO A 456 9.56 -19.48 24.53
C PRO A 456 9.35 -18.02 24.91
N ALA A 457 9.34 -17.74 26.22
CA ALA A 457 9.33 -16.38 26.69
C ALA A 457 10.63 -15.68 26.26
N SER A 458 10.50 -14.54 25.60
CA SER A 458 11.64 -13.68 25.32
C SER A 458 12.15 -13.03 26.60
N ASP A 459 13.47 -12.95 26.76
CA ASP A 459 14.12 -12.30 27.91
C ASP A 459 14.79 -10.98 27.49
N PRO A 460 14.16 -9.83 27.77
CA PRO A 460 14.74 -8.51 27.51
C PRO A 460 16.11 -8.25 28.16
N ASN A 461 16.47 -9.01 29.19
CA ASN A 461 17.73 -8.85 29.92
C ASN A 461 18.85 -9.74 29.34
N ASP A 462 18.54 -10.63 28.41
CA ASP A 462 19.49 -11.44 27.66
C ASP A 462 19.61 -10.88 26.23
N PRO A 463 20.69 -10.14 25.91
CA PRO A 463 20.91 -9.61 24.56
C PRO A 463 21.00 -10.71 23.48
N THR A 464 21.26 -11.95 23.88
CA THR A 464 21.32 -13.09 22.96
C THR A 464 20.00 -13.82 22.80
N ASP A 465 19.06 -13.68 23.74
CA ASP A 465 17.78 -14.41 23.83
C ASP A 465 17.87 -15.83 23.19
N ALA A 466 18.88 -16.60 23.60
CA ALA A 466 19.37 -17.75 22.81
C ALA A 466 18.32 -18.85 22.66
N ALA A 467 17.45 -19.01 23.67
CA ALA A 467 16.35 -19.96 23.65
C ALA A 467 15.32 -19.61 22.57
N ALA A 468 14.93 -18.34 22.49
CA ALA A 468 13.96 -17.90 21.51
C ALA A 468 14.56 -17.87 20.09
N GLN A 469 15.84 -17.51 19.92
CA GLN A 469 16.51 -17.58 18.61
C GLN A 469 16.65 -19.02 18.11
N SER A 470 17.01 -19.96 18.99
CA SER A 470 17.08 -21.38 18.66
C SER A 470 15.71 -21.91 18.23
N PHE A 471 14.65 -21.53 18.96
CA PHE A 471 13.28 -21.90 18.59
C PHE A 471 12.84 -21.27 17.26
N ALA A 472 13.17 -19.99 17.01
CA ALA A 472 12.87 -19.29 15.76
C ALA A 472 13.36 -20.07 14.52
N SER A 473 14.58 -20.61 14.58
CA SER A 473 15.17 -21.37 13.46
C SER A 473 14.44 -22.67 13.09
N THR A 474 13.64 -23.21 14.02
CA THR A 474 12.88 -24.46 13.85
C THR A 474 11.38 -24.26 14.05
N ASN A 475 10.93 -22.99 14.04
CA ASN A 475 9.58 -22.62 14.39
C ASN A 475 8.57 -23.20 13.40
N THR A 476 7.54 -23.86 13.95
CA THR A 476 6.42 -24.42 13.19
C THR A 476 5.07 -23.90 13.70
N LEU A 477 5.06 -22.86 14.52
CA LEU A 477 3.83 -22.25 15.05
C LEU A 477 3.29 -21.20 14.08
N SER A 478 2.00 -20.90 14.17
CA SER A 478 1.37 -19.74 13.50
C SER A 478 1.59 -18.44 14.31
N CYS A 479 2.78 -18.31 14.90
CA CYS A 479 3.35 -17.08 15.41
C CYS A 479 4.81 -17.01 14.97
N PHE A 480 5.32 -15.80 14.81
CA PHE A 480 6.65 -15.55 14.27
C PHE A 480 7.42 -14.56 15.14
N PRO A 481 8.75 -14.67 15.19
CA PRO A 481 9.58 -13.78 15.96
C PRO A 481 9.75 -12.45 15.23
N VAL A 482 9.65 -11.35 15.95
CA VAL A 482 9.90 -10.00 15.43
C VAL A 482 10.83 -9.26 16.39
N TYR A 483 11.85 -8.60 15.82
CA TYR A 483 12.69 -7.69 16.56
C TYR A 483 12.15 -6.26 16.49
N TRP A 484 11.80 -5.69 17.64
CA TRP A 484 11.29 -4.34 17.75
C TRP A 484 11.96 -3.61 18.91
N THR A 485 12.04 -2.28 18.86
CA THR A 485 12.63 -1.48 19.94
C THR A 485 11.50 -0.74 20.64
N PRO A 486 11.08 -1.17 21.84
CA PRO A 486 10.04 -0.46 22.55
C PRO A 486 10.47 0.96 22.93
N TYR A 487 9.49 1.84 23.07
CA TYR A 487 9.75 3.22 23.50
C TYR A 487 10.62 3.28 24.78
N GLY A 488 11.68 4.08 24.71
CA GLY A 488 12.63 4.30 25.82
C GLY A 488 13.66 3.18 26.03
N GLN A 489 13.67 2.14 25.19
CA GLN A 489 14.67 1.07 25.29
C GLN A 489 15.91 1.34 24.44
N PRO A 490 17.12 1.01 24.94
CA PRO A 490 18.37 1.31 24.25
C PRO A 490 18.71 0.33 23.12
N SER A 491 17.98 -0.78 23.02
CA SER A 491 18.23 -1.85 22.05
C SER A 491 16.95 -2.60 21.70
N PRO A 492 16.87 -3.21 20.50
CA PRO A 492 15.73 -4.03 20.11
C PRO A 492 15.61 -5.29 20.97
N TRP A 493 14.37 -5.73 21.18
CA TRP A 493 14.01 -7.00 21.79
C TRP A 493 13.36 -7.90 20.74
N MET A 494 13.55 -9.20 20.88
CA MET A 494 12.76 -10.18 20.14
C MET A 494 11.46 -10.47 20.90
N ASP A 495 10.36 -10.68 20.18
CA ASP A 495 9.10 -11.15 20.75
C ASP A 495 8.28 -11.91 19.69
N TRP A 496 7.17 -12.51 20.11
CA TRP A 496 6.32 -13.34 19.27
C TRP A 496 5.05 -12.63 18.85
N PHE A 497 4.74 -12.71 17.56
CA PHE A 497 3.58 -12.09 16.93
C PHE A 497 2.67 -13.15 16.31
N TYR A 498 1.35 -12.94 16.39
CA TYR A 498 0.34 -13.83 15.83
C TYR A 498 0.26 -13.72 14.31
N LYS A 499 0.11 -14.86 13.65
CA LYS A 499 -0.31 -14.94 12.25
C LYS A 499 -1.77 -15.40 12.19
N TYR A 500 -2.69 -14.47 11.94
CA TYR A 500 -4.11 -14.77 11.84
C TYR A 500 -4.46 -15.32 10.45
N LYS A 501 -5.10 -16.48 10.42
CA LYS A 501 -5.57 -17.11 9.18
C LYS A 501 -7.08 -17.13 9.18
N VAL A 502 -7.68 -16.97 8.01
CA VAL A 502 -9.12 -17.18 7.83
C VAL A 502 -9.43 -18.65 8.04
N SER A 503 -10.34 -18.94 8.97
CA SER A 503 -10.86 -20.29 9.24
C SER A 503 -12.14 -20.56 8.46
N SER A 504 -13.01 -19.56 8.31
CA SER A 504 -14.20 -19.66 7.46
C SER A 504 -14.63 -18.30 6.91
N VAL A 505 -15.33 -18.34 5.78
CA VAL A 505 -16.06 -17.20 5.20
C VAL A 505 -17.49 -17.63 4.92
N VAL A 506 -18.45 -16.87 5.44
CA VAL A 506 -19.88 -17.10 5.26
C VAL A 506 -20.47 -15.92 4.50
N THR A 507 -21.10 -16.17 3.36
CA THR A 507 -21.90 -15.18 2.64
C THR A 507 -23.37 -15.52 2.76
N GLU A 508 -24.20 -14.54 3.16
CA GLU A 508 -25.65 -14.68 3.25
C GLU A 508 -26.38 -13.46 2.67
N ASP A 509 -27.55 -13.70 2.09
CA ASP A 509 -28.46 -12.65 1.64
C ASP A 509 -29.62 -12.56 2.63
N THR A 510 -29.59 -11.54 3.47
CA THR A 510 -30.57 -11.32 4.55
C THR A 510 -31.97 -10.99 4.04
N HIS A 511 -32.13 -10.70 2.75
CA HIS A 511 -33.41 -10.45 2.11
C HIS A 511 -33.99 -11.68 1.41
N ASN A 512 -33.25 -12.79 1.38
CA ASN A 512 -33.70 -14.03 0.79
C ASN A 512 -33.94 -15.06 1.89
N SER A 513 -35.17 -15.54 2.02
CA SER A 513 -35.52 -16.56 3.01
C SER A 513 -36.19 -17.76 2.35
N TYR A 514 -35.86 -18.95 2.85
CA TYR A 514 -36.61 -20.16 2.61
C TYR A 514 -37.99 -20.08 3.28
N GLN A 515 -38.90 -20.98 2.88
CA GLN A 515 -40.26 -21.04 3.44
C GLN A 515 -40.30 -21.31 4.95
N ASP A 516 -39.22 -21.84 5.53
CA ASP A 516 -39.08 -22.07 6.96
C ASP A 516 -38.53 -20.86 7.74
N GLY A 517 -38.27 -19.73 7.06
CA GLY A 517 -37.75 -18.51 7.64
C GLY A 517 -36.22 -18.48 7.80
N THR A 518 -35.50 -19.51 7.33
CA THR A 518 -34.02 -19.50 7.31
C THR A 518 -33.48 -18.84 6.05
N GLU A 519 -32.30 -18.24 6.13
CA GLU A 519 -31.63 -17.58 5.00
C GLU A 519 -30.60 -18.54 4.36
N PRO A 520 -30.49 -18.59 3.02
CA PRO A 520 -29.48 -19.39 2.35
C PRO A 520 -28.09 -18.83 2.62
N LYS A 521 -27.18 -19.68 3.11
CA LYS A 521 -25.78 -19.32 3.38
C LYS A 521 -24.82 -20.09 2.46
N LEU A 522 -23.83 -19.40 1.93
CA LEU A 522 -22.65 -19.99 1.31
C LEU A 522 -21.49 -19.93 2.30
N GLU A 523 -21.15 -21.07 2.89
CA GLU A 523 -20.02 -21.20 3.81
C GLU A 523 -18.84 -21.87 3.09
N THR A 524 -17.65 -21.28 3.27
CA THR A 524 -16.37 -21.83 2.81
C THR A 524 -15.44 -21.98 4.02
N ASP A 525 -15.11 -23.21 4.35
CA ASP A 525 -14.16 -23.55 5.42
C ASP A 525 -12.74 -23.73 4.88
N TYR A 526 -11.76 -23.34 5.67
CA TYR A 526 -10.34 -23.44 5.35
C TYR A 526 -9.61 -24.32 6.36
N ASP A 527 -8.97 -25.36 5.84
CA ASP A 527 -8.14 -26.29 6.60
C ASP A 527 -6.72 -26.28 6.03
N TYR A 528 -5.81 -25.64 6.78
CA TYR A 528 -4.40 -25.49 6.40
C TYR A 528 -3.64 -26.75 6.79
N LYS A 529 -3.15 -27.50 5.79
CA LYS A 529 -2.42 -28.74 6.00
C LYS A 529 -0.93 -28.49 6.22
N GLY A 530 -0.35 -29.24 7.14
CA GLY A 530 1.07 -29.13 7.49
C GLY A 530 1.34 -28.02 8.51
N ASN A 531 2.62 -27.74 8.71
CA ASN A 531 3.09 -26.67 9.58
C ASN A 531 3.60 -25.49 8.74
N PRO A 532 3.49 -24.24 9.22
CA PRO A 532 4.12 -23.10 8.57
C PRO A 532 5.64 -23.28 8.54
N GLY A 533 6.26 -22.87 7.44
CA GLY A 533 7.72 -22.78 7.30
C GLY A 533 8.13 -21.32 7.19
N TRP A 534 9.00 -20.85 8.07
CA TRP A 534 9.45 -19.47 8.15
C TRP A 534 10.86 -19.30 7.54
N HIS A 535 11.19 -18.11 7.03
CA HIS A 535 12.54 -17.79 6.56
C HIS A 535 13.09 -16.51 7.22
N TYR A 536 14.42 -16.40 7.26
CA TYR A 536 15.11 -15.19 7.69
C TYR A 536 15.02 -14.11 6.61
N ASP A 537 14.99 -12.87 7.07
CA ASP A 537 15.11 -11.64 6.31
C ASP A 537 16.53 -11.54 5.74
N ASP A 538 16.61 -11.27 4.45
CA ASP A 538 17.83 -11.19 3.66
C ASP A 538 18.11 -9.77 3.15
N ASP A 539 17.42 -8.76 3.72
CA ASP A 539 17.61 -7.34 3.40
C ASP A 539 19.07 -6.88 3.69
N GLU A 540 19.71 -6.33 2.65
CA GLU A 540 21.11 -5.91 2.66
C GLU A 540 21.38 -4.63 3.47
N VAL A 541 20.35 -3.82 3.77
CA VAL A 541 20.48 -2.56 4.51
C VAL A 541 20.01 -2.64 5.95
N VAL A 542 19.21 -3.66 6.30
CA VAL A 542 18.81 -3.89 7.69
C VAL A 542 20.01 -4.44 8.45
N LYS A 543 20.58 -3.61 9.32
CA LYS A 543 21.62 -4.06 10.25
C LYS A 543 21.09 -5.25 11.04
N ALA A 544 21.80 -6.39 10.96
CA ALA A 544 21.52 -7.54 11.80
C ALA A 544 21.48 -7.06 13.26
N LYS A 545 20.30 -7.10 13.88
CA LYS A 545 20.04 -6.40 15.14
C LYS A 545 20.91 -6.96 16.29
N THR A 546 21.46 -8.16 16.13
CA THR A 546 22.52 -8.75 16.96
C THR A 546 23.44 -9.73 16.19
N GLY A 547 24.54 -9.24 15.61
CA GLY A 547 25.61 -10.09 15.06
C GLY A 547 25.26 -10.88 13.79
N PRO A 548 26.23 -11.62 13.20
CA PRO A 548 26.01 -12.33 11.94
C PRO A 548 24.97 -13.45 12.13
N GLY A 549 23.75 -13.26 11.63
CA GLY A 549 22.65 -14.23 11.66
C GLY A 549 21.33 -13.76 12.30
N ALA A 550 21.27 -12.55 12.86
CA ALA A 550 20.05 -12.00 13.45
C ALA A 550 19.30 -11.07 12.47
N SER A 551 18.70 -11.67 11.46
CA SER A 551 17.72 -10.99 10.61
C SER A 551 16.31 -11.20 11.15
N SER A 552 15.38 -10.28 10.86
CA SER A 552 13.94 -10.48 11.04
C SER A 552 13.51 -11.82 10.43
N VAL A 553 12.41 -12.45 10.86
CA VAL A 553 11.86 -13.61 10.14
C VAL A 553 10.65 -13.11 9.37
N VAL A 554 10.72 -13.06 8.04
CA VAL A 554 9.66 -12.48 7.20
C VAL A 554 8.97 -13.60 6.42
N THR A 555 7.65 -13.69 6.62
CA THR A 555 6.68 -14.50 5.87
C THR A 555 6.81 -16.04 5.83
N PRO A 556 5.68 -16.76 6.00
CA PRO A 556 5.67 -18.21 5.88
C PRO A 556 5.50 -18.67 4.43
N ARG A 557 6.20 -19.73 4.03
CA ARG A 557 5.91 -20.53 2.83
C ARG A 557 5.50 -21.94 3.28
N TRP A 558 4.25 -22.34 3.06
CA TRP A 558 3.81 -23.70 3.36
C TRP A 558 4.50 -24.69 2.41
N THR A 559 5.16 -25.68 2.99
CA THR A 559 5.81 -26.74 2.21
C THR A 559 4.80 -27.87 1.99
N SER A 560 4.10 -27.86 0.83
CA SER A 560 3.23 -28.90 0.22
C SER A 560 1.69 -28.63 0.24
N PRO A 561 0.89 -29.33 -0.61
CA PRO A 561 0.01 -28.77 -1.66
C PRO A 561 -1.17 -27.90 -1.16
N PRO A 562 -1.78 -27.05 -2.02
CA PRO A 562 -2.67 -25.95 -1.62
C PRO A 562 -3.89 -26.40 -0.80
N ALA A 563 -4.37 -25.47 0.03
CA ALA A 563 -5.60 -25.60 0.81
C ALA A 563 -6.74 -26.23 -0.01
N THR A 564 -7.39 -27.25 0.56
CA THR A 564 -8.52 -27.91 -0.10
C THR A 564 -9.80 -27.14 0.22
N ARG A 565 -10.39 -26.48 -0.80
CA ARG A 565 -11.69 -25.81 -0.68
C ARG A 565 -12.79 -26.85 -0.44
N LEU A 566 -13.35 -26.88 0.76
CA LEU A 566 -14.53 -27.69 1.10
C LEU A 566 -15.76 -26.79 0.99
N SER A 567 -16.44 -26.79 -0.17
CA SER A 567 -17.76 -26.15 -0.27
C SER A 567 -18.82 -27.15 0.19
N SER A 568 -19.43 -26.90 1.35
CA SER A 568 -20.59 -27.67 1.79
C SER A 568 -21.87 -26.86 1.52
N MET A 569 -22.63 -27.25 0.49
CA MET A 569 -24.05 -26.86 0.41
C MET A 569 -24.84 -27.80 1.31
N LYS A 570 -25.16 -27.38 2.54
CA LYS A 570 -26.16 -28.08 3.35
C LYS A 570 -27.55 -27.83 2.78
N ARG A 571 -27.96 -28.60 1.78
CA ARG A 571 -29.39 -28.83 1.52
C ARG A 571 -29.92 -29.79 2.56
N MET A 572 -30.65 -29.27 3.55
CA MET A 572 -31.53 -30.08 4.38
C MET A 572 -32.67 -30.61 3.50
N ALA A 573 -32.75 -31.93 3.32
CA ALA A 573 -33.96 -32.60 2.86
C ALA A 573 -34.07 -33.98 3.56
N PRO A 574 -35.30 -34.42 3.92
CA PRO A 574 -35.52 -35.53 4.83
C PRO A 574 -35.35 -36.90 4.14
N ARG A 575 -35.15 -37.92 4.97
CA ARG A 575 -35.11 -39.36 4.66
C ARG A 575 -36.04 -39.76 3.49
N SER A 576 -35.50 -40.36 2.43
CA SER A 576 -35.63 -41.80 2.13
C SER A 576 -35.05 -42.19 0.76
N MET A 577 -34.33 -43.31 0.76
CA MET A 577 -34.29 -44.36 -0.28
C MET A 577 -34.27 -44.03 -1.79
N THR A 578 -33.11 -44.36 -2.38
CA THR A 578 -32.86 -45.15 -3.61
C THR A 578 -33.10 -44.58 -5.03
N ARG A 579 -31.96 -44.56 -5.75
CA ARG A 579 -31.67 -45.04 -7.12
C ARG A 579 -31.95 -44.14 -8.35
N ARG A 580 -30.84 -43.87 -9.06
CA ARG A 580 -30.59 -43.78 -10.52
C ARG A 580 -31.78 -43.28 -11.37
N ARG A 581 -31.63 -42.17 -12.10
CA ARG A 581 -30.59 -41.92 -13.11
C ARG A 581 -30.25 -40.44 -13.17
#